data_AF-L0J8G4-F1
#
_entry.id   AF-L0J8G4-F1
#
_cell.length_a   1.000
_cell.length_b   1.000
_cell.length_c   1.000
_cell.angle_alpha   90.00
_cell.angle_beta   90.00
_cell.angle_gamma   90.00
#
_symmetry.space_group_name_H-M   'P 1'
#
loop_
_entity.id
_entity.type
_entity.pdbx_description
1 polymer ?
#
loop_
_entity_poly.entity_id
_entity_poly.type
_entity_poly.pdbx_seq_one_letter_code
_entity_poly.pdbx_strand_id
1 'polypeptide(L)'
;MPSLSEIQFTPSATRRLFFATAAAAWTALLVVIALIVWLIRIESAQKPVDVMGEINAYVGAEFFARNFLLVWLGGSPHEAEKLATMTAMPGQPQLNADPFTVLDINAVPPVTRTAAGKETEWGLTLAATLISPGSGTNARNYFRVTFVEAGGTYKALMWPRPVNNTARAVQISSYYTNGIAANTPLGTQVGAFLTAFYTGNNAGSLGSYVSSEFTDSAIKASPYTSVQITSIMAAKDSPDTATAQPGTTVHVLATAKAAVSTTTFNTIDAPLRLTLSNNKQWLVDGFDEPVHFGDVNYK
;
A
#
# COMPACT_ATOMS: atom_id res chain seq x y z
N MET A 1 12.59 74.85 44.90
CA MET A 1 12.71 74.60 43.45
C MET A 1 14.10 74.99 42.99
N PRO A 2 14.95 74.04 42.57
CA PRO A 2 16.03 74.31 41.63
C PRO A 2 15.66 73.70 40.26
N SER A 3 15.84 74.49 39.20
CA SER A 3 15.55 74.14 37.81
C SER A 3 16.43 73.00 37.31
N LEU A 4 15.83 71.96 36.71
CA LEU A 4 16.57 70.98 35.91
C LEU A 4 17.20 71.70 34.72
N SER A 5 18.53 71.67 34.64
CA SER A 5 19.33 72.19 33.55
C SER A 5 18.98 71.45 32.26
N GLU A 6 18.45 72.17 31.26
CA GLU A 6 18.37 71.69 29.88
C GLU A 6 19.76 71.24 29.42
N ILE A 7 19.90 69.96 29.05
CA ILE A 7 21.11 69.47 28.41
C ILE A 7 21.14 70.06 26.99
N GLN A 8 21.73 71.23 26.83
CA GLN A 8 21.99 71.82 25.52
C GLN A 8 23.18 71.09 24.88
N PHE A 9 22.89 70.21 23.93
CA PHE A 9 23.93 69.59 23.11
C PHE A 9 24.62 70.66 22.26
N THR A 10 25.95 70.70 22.33
CA THR A 10 26.74 71.57 21.43
C THR A 10 26.49 71.18 19.97
N PRO A 11 26.52 72.11 19.00
CA PRO A 11 26.20 71.82 17.59
C PRO A 11 27.04 70.66 17.00
N SER A 12 28.25 70.46 17.51
CA SER A 12 29.15 69.37 17.15
C SER A 12 28.70 68.01 17.68
N ALA A 13 28.14 67.95 18.90
CA ALA A 13 27.58 66.73 19.49
C ALA A 13 26.31 66.30 18.74
N THR A 14 25.41 67.23 18.42
CA THR A 14 24.20 66.96 17.65
C THR A 14 24.51 66.43 16.25
N ARG A 15 25.53 66.99 15.59
CA ARG A 15 26.00 66.54 14.27
C ARG A 15 26.60 65.12 14.33
N ARG A 16 27.38 64.79 15.35
CA ARG A 16 27.93 63.43 15.55
C ARG A 16 26.84 62.41 15.86
N LEU A 17 25.86 62.78 16.67
CA LEU A 17 24.73 61.93 17.02
C LEU A 17 23.84 61.66 15.79
N PHE A 18 23.64 62.66 14.94
CA PHE A 18 22.97 62.51 13.64
C PHE A 18 23.71 61.57 12.68
N PHE A 19 25.05 61.68 12.58
CA PHE A 19 25.83 60.74 11.77
C PHE A 19 25.83 59.32 12.34
N ALA A 20 25.84 59.16 13.66
CA ALA A 20 25.75 57.85 14.30
C ALA A 20 24.39 57.18 14.08
N THR A 21 23.28 57.92 14.18
CA THR A 21 21.94 57.39 13.89
C THR A 21 21.74 57.09 12.40
N ALA A 22 22.25 57.94 11.51
CA ALA A 22 22.26 57.68 10.08
C ALA A 22 23.07 56.42 9.74
N ALA A 23 24.27 56.27 10.29
CA ALA A 23 25.10 55.08 10.09
C ALA A 23 24.41 53.80 10.61
N ALA A 24 23.83 53.86 11.81
CA ALA A 24 23.07 52.74 12.39
C ALA A 24 21.87 52.33 11.51
N ALA A 25 21.13 53.31 10.97
CA ALA A 25 20.00 53.07 10.08
C ALA A 25 20.44 52.38 8.77
N TRP A 26 21.55 52.83 8.17
CA TRP A 26 22.09 52.19 6.97
C TRP A 26 22.61 50.77 7.23
N THR A 27 23.28 50.53 8.36
CA THR A 27 23.70 49.17 8.72
C THR A 27 22.52 48.24 8.99
N ALA A 28 21.48 48.71 9.66
CA ALA A 28 20.26 47.93 9.89
C ALA A 28 19.57 47.57 8.56
N LEU A 29 19.49 48.52 7.62
CA LEU A 29 18.94 48.28 6.29
C LEU A 29 19.74 47.21 5.53
N LEU A 30 21.09 47.28 5.55
CA LEU A 30 21.93 46.29 4.89
C LEU A 30 21.78 44.90 5.50
N VAL A 31 21.67 44.80 6.83
CA VAL A 31 21.42 43.53 7.52
C VAL A 31 20.06 42.95 7.13
N VAL A 32 19.01 43.77 7.07
CA VAL A 32 17.68 43.33 6.63
C VAL A 32 17.71 42.86 5.18
N ILE A 33 18.39 43.58 4.28
CA ILE A 33 18.54 43.16 2.88
C ILE A 33 19.31 41.84 2.80
N ALA A 34 20.41 41.68 3.55
CA ALA A 34 21.17 40.44 3.60
C ALA A 34 20.34 39.26 4.12
N LEU A 35 19.52 39.48 5.16
CA LEU A 35 18.59 38.48 5.70
C LEU A 35 17.49 38.12 4.68
N ILE A 36 16.94 39.10 3.96
CA ILE A 36 15.95 38.86 2.89
C ILE A 36 16.57 38.04 1.77
N VAL A 37 17.77 38.40 1.30
CA VAL A 37 18.49 37.65 0.27
C VAL A 37 18.80 36.23 0.74
N TRP A 38 19.19 36.07 2.02
CA TRP A 38 19.45 34.77 2.62
C TRP A 38 18.18 33.91 2.75
N LEU A 39 17.05 34.49 3.17
CA LEU A 39 15.75 33.81 3.24
C LEU A 39 15.27 33.35 1.85
N ILE A 40 15.36 34.21 0.83
CA ILE A 40 15.02 33.85 -0.56
C ILE A 40 15.90 32.70 -1.07
N ARG A 41 17.19 32.66 -0.67
CA ARG A 41 18.11 31.58 -1.01
C ARG A 41 17.78 30.26 -0.30
N ILE A 42 17.25 30.29 0.91
CA ILE A 42 16.80 29.09 1.63
C ILE A 42 15.50 28.55 1.04
N GLU A 43 14.53 29.41 0.75
CA GLU A 43 13.27 29.00 0.13
C GLU A 43 13.49 28.37 -1.25
N SER A 44 14.41 28.93 -2.05
CA SER A 44 14.76 28.35 -3.35
C SER A 44 15.52 27.02 -3.28
N ALA A 45 16.08 26.66 -2.12
CA ALA A 45 16.72 25.36 -1.90
C ALA A 45 15.68 24.25 -1.62
N GLN A 46 14.48 24.61 -1.16
CA GLN A 46 13.38 23.67 -0.93
C GLN A 46 12.34 23.80 -2.04
N LYS A 47 12.69 23.37 -3.26
CA LYS A 47 11.68 23.20 -4.31
C LYS A 47 10.69 22.12 -3.84
N PRO A 48 9.38 22.38 -3.88
CA PRO A 48 8.40 21.34 -3.62
C PRO A 48 8.65 20.17 -4.57
N VAL A 49 8.75 18.96 -4.01
CA VAL A 49 8.87 17.75 -4.81
C VAL A 49 7.62 17.67 -5.69
N ASP A 50 7.80 17.61 -6.99
CA ASP A 50 6.72 17.35 -7.92
C ASP A 50 6.31 15.87 -7.79
N VAL A 51 5.45 15.60 -6.81
CA VAL A 51 4.99 14.25 -6.49
C VAL A 51 4.37 13.57 -7.71
N MET A 52 3.64 14.32 -8.55
CA MET A 52 3.01 13.77 -9.74
C MET A 52 4.04 13.44 -10.82
N GLY A 53 5.03 14.31 -11.03
CA GLY A 53 6.18 14.02 -11.90
C GLY A 53 6.95 12.77 -11.48
N GLU A 54 7.20 12.62 -10.17
CA GLU A 54 7.90 11.46 -9.61
C GLU A 54 7.09 10.16 -9.73
N ILE A 55 5.77 10.21 -9.50
CA ILE A 55 4.88 9.05 -9.70
C ILE A 55 4.88 8.64 -11.17
N ASN A 56 4.73 9.60 -12.10
CA ASN A 56 4.69 9.30 -13.52
C ASN A 56 6.02 8.72 -14.02
N ALA A 57 7.16 9.24 -13.54
CA ALA A 57 8.48 8.71 -13.85
C ALA A 57 8.61 7.26 -13.35
N TYR A 58 8.18 6.98 -12.12
CA TYR A 58 8.19 5.62 -11.58
C TYR A 58 7.28 4.66 -12.37
N VAL A 59 6.04 5.07 -12.68
CA VAL A 59 5.10 4.24 -13.46
C VAL A 59 5.67 3.91 -14.85
N GLY A 60 6.29 4.88 -15.53
CA GLY A 60 6.95 4.66 -16.81
C GLY A 60 8.13 3.68 -16.70
N ALA A 61 8.97 3.86 -15.67
CA ALA A 61 10.10 3.00 -15.38
C ALA A 61 9.66 1.55 -15.07
N GLU A 62 8.63 1.37 -14.24
CA GLU A 62 8.05 0.08 -13.91
C GLU A 62 7.45 -0.60 -15.14
N PHE A 63 6.68 0.14 -15.95
CA PHE A 63 6.09 -0.38 -17.18
C PHE A 63 7.16 -0.88 -18.16
N PHE A 64 8.22 -0.10 -18.36
CA PHE A 64 9.35 -0.54 -19.19
C PHE A 64 10.00 -1.80 -18.63
N ALA A 65 10.38 -1.80 -17.34
CA ALA A 65 11.07 -2.91 -16.71
C ALA A 65 10.25 -4.21 -16.77
N ARG A 66 8.94 -4.12 -16.50
CA ARG A 66 7.99 -5.24 -16.59
C ARG A 66 7.93 -5.81 -18.00
N ASN A 67 7.77 -4.96 -19.00
CA ASN A 67 7.69 -5.41 -20.40
C ASN A 67 9.01 -5.99 -20.90
N PHE A 68 10.14 -5.39 -20.52
CA PHE A 68 11.45 -5.90 -20.88
C PHE A 68 11.68 -7.30 -20.30
N LEU A 69 11.36 -7.48 -19.01
CA LEU A 69 11.47 -8.77 -18.35
C LEU A 69 10.49 -9.80 -18.93
N LEU A 70 9.27 -9.40 -19.26
CA LEU A 70 8.26 -10.27 -19.87
C LEU A 70 8.74 -10.83 -21.21
N VAL A 71 9.23 -9.97 -22.11
CA VAL A 71 9.75 -10.41 -23.41
C VAL A 71 11.02 -11.24 -23.24
N TRP A 72 11.88 -10.92 -22.27
CA TRP A 72 13.08 -11.71 -22.00
C TRP A 72 12.79 -13.11 -21.44
N LEU A 73 11.76 -13.26 -20.59
CA LEU A 73 11.40 -14.55 -19.96
C LEU A 73 10.47 -15.41 -20.82
N GLY A 74 9.43 -14.79 -21.36
CA GLY A 74 8.30 -15.44 -22.03
C GLY A 74 8.28 -15.26 -23.54
N GLY A 75 9.23 -14.50 -24.09
CA GLY A 75 9.24 -14.18 -25.51
C GLY A 75 9.66 -15.34 -26.39
N SER A 76 9.04 -15.44 -27.56
CA SER A 76 9.38 -16.42 -28.60
C SER A 76 10.48 -15.89 -29.54
N PRO A 77 11.11 -16.73 -30.39
CA PRO A 77 12.10 -16.27 -31.37
C PRO A 77 11.62 -15.12 -32.28
N HIS A 78 10.31 -15.00 -32.53
CA HIS A 78 9.73 -13.89 -33.30
C HIS A 78 9.81 -12.53 -32.62
N GLU A 79 10.03 -12.49 -31.30
CA GLU A 79 10.12 -11.26 -30.51
C GLU A 79 11.56 -10.81 -30.27
N ALA A 80 12.54 -11.52 -30.84
CA ALA A 80 13.95 -11.22 -30.62
C ALA A 80 14.33 -9.82 -31.14
N GLU A 81 13.73 -9.37 -32.25
CA GLU A 81 13.91 -8.01 -32.76
C GLU A 81 13.34 -6.98 -31.78
N LYS A 82 12.12 -7.20 -31.28
CA LYS A 82 11.50 -6.35 -30.25
C LYS A 82 12.39 -6.26 -29.02
N LEU A 83 12.90 -7.39 -28.51
CA LEU A 83 13.81 -7.40 -27.37
C LEU A 83 15.09 -6.60 -27.64
N ALA A 84 15.67 -6.71 -28.84
CA ALA A 84 16.82 -5.91 -29.26
C ALA A 84 16.52 -4.41 -29.25
N THR A 85 15.30 -4.00 -29.65
CA THR A 85 14.90 -2.58 -29.57
C THR A 85 14.75 -2.06 -28.15
N MET A 86 14.65 -2.91 -27.13
CA MET A 86 14.50 -2.50 -25.73
C MET A 86 15.84 -2.31 -25.02
N THR A 87 16.96 -2.71 -25.63
CA THR A 87 18.28 -2.64 -25.00
C THR A 87 19.23 -1.70 -25.75
N ALA A 88 20.27 -1.24 -25.03
CA ALA A 88 21.46 -0.60 -25.59
C ALA A 88 22.57 -1.62 -25.94
N MET A 89 22.38 -2.91 -25.64
CA MET A 89 23.34 -3.98 -25.95
C MET A 89 23.38 -4.24 -27.47
N PRO A 90 24.56 -4.56 -28.04
CA PRO A 90 24.68 -4.84 -29.46
C PRO A 90 24.10 -6.21 -29.84
N GLY A 91 23.55 -6.30 -31.05
CA GLY A 91 23.07 -7.55 -31.64
C GLY A 91 21.64 -7.93 -31.27
N GLN A 92 21.18 -9.05 -31.83
CA GLN A 92 19.85 -9.62 -31.56
C GLN A 92 20.00 -10.82 -30.63
N PRO A 93 19.38 -10.81 -29.43
CA PRO A 93 19.46 -11.95 -28.52
C PRO A 93 18.72 -13.15 -29.11
N GLN A 94 19.27 -14.35 -28.89
CA GLN A 94 18.54 -15.58 -29.15
C GLN A 94 17.52 -15.79 -28.03
N LEU A 95 16.24 -15.86 -28.39
CA LEU A 95 15.17 -16.25 -27.46
C LEU A 95 14.93 -17.77 -27.49
N ASN A 96 14.43 -18.30 -26.38
CA ASN A 96 14.14 -19.72 -26.25
C ASN A 96 12.93 -20.07 -27.12
N ALA A 97 12.99 -21.20 -27.83
CA ALA A 97 11.87 -21.73 -28.60
C ALA A 97 10.72 -22.22 -27.71
N ASP A 98 11.04 -22.62 -26.47
CA ASP A 98 10.09 -23.03 -25.44
C ASP A 98 10.30 -22.17 -24.17
N PRO A 99 9.76 -20.94 -24.15
CA PRO A 99 10.02 -19.97 -23.09
C PRO A 99 9.20 -20.25 -21.83
N PHE A 100 9.50 -19.56 -20.73
CA PHE A 100 8.71 -19.66 -19.50
C PHE A 100 7.30 -19.12 -19.72
N THR A 101 6.29 -19.77 -19.12
CA THR A 101 4.99 -19.12 -18.98
C THR A 101 5.03 -18.18 -17.79
N VAL A 102 4.89 -16.89 -18.06
CA VAL A 102 4.88 -15.85 -17.02
C VAL A 102 3.44 -15.60 -16.57
N LEU A 103 3.14 -15.93 -15.31
CA LEU A 103 1.80 -15.71 -14.73
C LEU A 103 1.63 -14.29 -14.21
N ASP A 104 2.69 -13.72 -13.65
CA ASP A 104 2.68 -12.40 -13.01
C ASP A 104 4.09 -11.82 -12.89
N ILE A 105 4.20 -10.48 -12.93
CA ILE A 105 5.43 -9.71 -12.68
C ILE A 105 5.05 -8.46 -11.89
N ASN A 106 5.69 -8.27 -10.74
CA ASN A 106 5.49 -7.11 -9.87
C ASN A 106 6.82 -6.51 -9.42
N ALA A 107 6.91 -5.18 -9.35
CA ALA A 107 8.06 -4.51 -8.74
C ALA A 107 8.08 -4.73 -7.22
N VAL A 108 9.27 -4.95 -6.67
CA VAL A 108 9.50 -5.03 -5.23
C VAL A 108 10.56 -4.01 -4.80
N PRO A 109 10.37 -3.33 -3.66
CA PRO A 109 11.40 -2.47 -3.10
C PRO A 109 12.71 -3.24 -2.79
N PRO A 110 13.87 -2.57 -2.80
CA PRO A 110 14.06 -1.15 -3.08
C PRO A 110 14.19 -0.84 -4.58
N VAL A 111 13.62 0.31 -4.98
CA VAL A 111 13.82 0.92 -6.30
C VAL A 111 15.00 1.88 -6.18
N THR A 112 16.01 1.73 -7.05
CA THR A 112 17.15 2.65 -7.08
C THR A 112 17.04 3.57 -8.27
N ARG A 113 17.19 4.88 -8.02
CA ARG A 113 17.22 5.93 -9.03
C ARG A 113 18.51 6.72 -8.85
N THR A 114 19.35 6.74 -9.86
CA THR A 114 20.67 7.39 -9.82
C THR A 114 20.79 8.37 -10.98
N ALA A 115 21.25 9.59 -10.72
CA ALA A 115 21.52 10.55 -11.79
C ALA A 115 22.71 10.07 -12.65
N ALA A 116 22.54 10.07 -13.96
CA ALA A 116 23.54 9.65 -14.94
C ALA A 116 23.69 10.74 -16.01
N GLY A 117 24.35 11.86 -15.66
CA GLY A 117 24.45 13.00 -16.56
C GLY A 117 23.13 13.76 -16.68
N LYS A 118 22.55 13.82 -17.89
CA LYS A 118 21.21 14.41 -18.12
C LYS A 118 20.10 13.37 -18.02
N GLU A 119 20.49 12.11 -17.91
CA GLU A 119 19.66 10.93 -17.90
C GLU A 119 19.51 10.38 -16.48
N THR A 120 18.57 9.44 -16.32
CA THR A 120 18.35 8.75 -15.05
C THR A 120 18.60 7.26 -15.21
N GLU A 121 19.49 6.69 -14.41
CA GLU A 121 19.63 5.24 -14.29
C GLU A 121 18.64 4.72 -13.26
N TRP A 122 17.91 3.68 -13.65
CA TRP A 122 16.94 2.97 -12.85
C TRP A 122 17.42 1.54 -12.58
N GLY A 123 17.20 1.07 -11.35
CA GLY A 123 17.43 -0.30 -10.94
C GLY A 123 16.23 -0.83 -10.18
N LEU A 124 15.44 -1.67 -10.84
CA LEU A 124 14.23 -2.26 -10.27
C LEU A 124 14.44 -3.74 -10.03
N THR A 125 13.99 -4.22 -8.87
CA THR A 125 13.85 -5.66 -8.61
C THR A 125 12.41 -6.05 -8.92
N LEU A 126 12.22 -7.04 -9.78
CA LEU A 126 10.91 -7.55 -10.19
C LEU A 126 10.76 -8.99 -9.71
N ALA A 127 9.65 -9.29 -9.06
CA ALA A 127 9.25 -10.64 -8.69
C ALA A 127 8.34 -11.22 -9.77
N ALA A 128 8.75 -12.33 -10.39
CA ALA A 128 8.01 -13.00 -11.44
C ALA A 128 7.57 -14.41 -11.00
N THR A 129 6.31 -14.75 -11.23
CA THR A 129 5.81 -16.12 -11.07
C THR A 129 5.86 -16.82 -12.41
N LEU A 130 6.66 -17.89 -12.50
CA LEU A 130 7.00 -18.59 -13.73
C LEU A 130 6.56 -20.04 -13.65
N ILE A 131 6.04 -20.59 -14.75
CA ILE A 131 5.94 -22.02 -14.96
C ILE A 131 7.08 -22.43 -15.88
N SER A 132 7.91 -23.37 -15.43
CA SER A 132 9.03 -23.85 -16.24
C SER A 132 8.53 -24.76 -17.36
N PRO A 133 9.09 -24.64 -18.57
CA PRO A 133 8.72 -25.50 -19.69
C PRO A 133 8.78 -26.99 -19.33
N GLY A 134 7.77 -27.75 -19.74
CA GLY A 134 7.67 -29.19 -19.48
C GLY A 134 7.40 -29.64 -18.03
N SER A 135 7.53 -28.78 -17.02
CA SER A 135 7.39 -29.16 -15.60
C SER A 135 5.99 -28.95 -15.01
N GLY A 136 5.20 -28.02 -15.57
CA GLY A 136 3.92 -27.57 -15.02
C GLY A 136 3.99 -26.92 -13.62
N THR A 137 5.17 -26.84 -13.02
CA THR A 137 5.38 -26.34 -11.65
C THR A 137 5.66 -24.85 -11.67
N ASN A 138 4.99 -24.10 -10.80
CA ASN A 138 5.23 -22.67 -10.64
C ASN A 138 6.36 -22.38 -9.63
N ALA A 139 7.09 -21.30 -9.87
CA ALA A 139 8.11 -20.78 -8.96
C ALA A 139 8.11 -19.25 -8.99
N ARG A 140 8.32 -18.62 -7.84
CA ARG A 140 8.50 -17.17 -7.71
C ARG A 140 9.99 -16.85 -7.71
N ASN A 141 10.47 -16.18 -8.75
CA ASN A 141 11.86 -15.76 -8.89
C ASN A 141 11.98 -14.24 -8.92
N TYR A 142 13.13 -13.71 -8.51
CA TYR A 142 13.37 -12.27 -8.46
C TYR A 142 14.48 -11.90 -9.45
N PHE A 143 14.24 -10.85 -10.23
CA PHE A 143 15.17 -10.39 -11.26
C PHE A 143 15.48 -8.92 -11.06
N ARG A 144 16.75 -8.56 -11.17
CA ARG A 144 17.19 -7.16 -11.21
C ARG A 144 17.24 -6.71 -12.66
N VAL A 145 16.55 -5.61 -12.95
CA VAL A 145 16.55 -4.92 -14.24
C VAL A 145 17.20 -3.54 -14.08
N THR A 146 18.22 -3.27 -14.89
CA THR A 146 18.95 -2.00 -14.88
C THR A 146 18.85 -1.34 -16.25
N PHE A 147 18.41 -0.09 -16.27
CA PHE A 147 18.09 0.64 -17.50
C PHE A 147 18.26 2.14 -17.32
N VAL A 148 18.37 2.85 -18.44
CA VAL A 148 18.45 4.31 -18.47
C VAL A 148 17.17 4.89 -19.05
N GLU A 149 16.73 6.00 -18.47
CA GLU A 149 15.68 6.88 -18.98
C GLU A 149 16.33 8.13 -19.58
N ALA A 150 16.00 8.41 -20.84
CA ALA A 150 16.41 9.61 -21.56
C ALA A 150 15.19 10.21 -22.28
N GLY A 151 14.70 11.36 -21.78
CA GLY A 151 13.58 12.08 -22.40
C GLY A 151 12.28 11.26 -22.53
N GLY A 152 11.96 10.44 -21.52
CA GLY A 152 10.79 9.55 -21.52
C GLY A 152 10.95 8.27 -22.34
N THR A 153 12.14 8.04 -22.93
CA THR A 153 12.50 6.77 -23.59
C THR A 153 13.38 5.94 -22.67
N TYR A 154 13.22 4.62 -22.71
CA TYR A 154 13.93 3.70 -21.82
C TYR A 154 14.74 2.67 -22.61
N LYS A 155 15.94 2.36 -22.13
CA LYS A 155 16.80 1.31 -22.69
C LYS A 155 17.48 0.51 -21.59
N ALA A 156 17.38 -0.81 -21.68
CA ALA A 156 18.08 -1.71 -20.76
C ALA A 156 19.59 -1.66 -21.02
N LEU A 157 20.35 -1.48 -19.95
CA LEU A 157 21.82 -1.42 -19.98
C LEU A 157 22.45 -2.82 -19.92
N MET A 158 21.72 -3.81 -19.40
CA MET A 158 22.14 -5.20 -19.27
C MET A 158 20.95 -6.15 -19.28
N TRP A 159 21.21 -7.44 -19.52
CA TRP A 159 20.19 -8.48 -19.38
C TRP A 159 19.73 -8.61 -17.93
N PRO A 160 18.45 -8.99 -17.69
CA PRO A 160 17.97 -9.25 -16.35
C PRO A 160 18.82 -10.32 -15.66
N ARG A 161 19.10 -10.13 -14.37
CA ARG A 161 19.86 -11.11 -13.56
C ARG A 161 19.02 -11.62 -12.39
N PRO A 162 19.03 -12.93 -12.09
CA PRO A 162 18.42 -13.45 -10.88
C PRO A 162 19.06 -12.84 -9.63
N VAL A 163 18.25 -12.52 -8.63
CA VAL A 163 18.67 -12.04 -7.31
C VAL A 163 17.87 -12.75 -6.23
N ASN A 164 18.41 -12.78 -5.01
CA ASN A 164 17.67 -13.29 -3.86
C ASN A 164 16.70 -12.23 -3.32
N ASN A 165 15.56 -12.66 -2.82
CA ASN A 165 14.68 -11.80 -2.04
C ASN A 165 15.34 -11.50 -0.68
N THR A 166 15.42 -10.22 -0.32
CA THR A 166 15.95 -9.76 0.97
C THR A 166 14.85 -9.46 1.99
N ALA A 167 13.58 -9.64 1.64
CA ALA A 167 12.46 -9.43 2.55
C ALA A 167 12.51 -10.42 3.71
N ARG A 168 12.36 -9.90 4.93
CA ARG A 168 12.32 -10.69 6.15
C ARG A 168 10.97 -11.38 6.29
N ALA A 169 10.98 -12.69 6.56
CA ALA A 169 9.74 -13.41 6.83
C ALA A 169 9.15 -12.98 8.18
N VAL A 170 7.84 -12.77 8.21
CA VAL A 170 7.08 -12.45 9.42
C VAL A 170 6.08 -13.55 9.72
N GLN A 171 5.88 -13.82 11.00
CA GLN A 171 4.84 -14.69 11.51
C GLN A 171 3.92 -13.86 12.41
N ILE A 172 2.63 -13.87 12.12
CA ILE A 172 1.61 -13.11 12.83
C ILE A 172 0.67 -14.09 13.51
N SER A 173 0.48 -13.97 14.82
CA SER A 173 -0.45 -14.80 15.59
C SER A 173 -1.90 -14.36 15.38
N SER A 174 -2.87 -15.28 15.54
CA SER A 174 -4.29 -14.93 15.49
C SER A 174 -4.73 -14.21 16.77
N TYR A 175 -5.55 -13.17 16.62
CA TYR A 175 -6.28 -12.53 17.73
C TYR A 175 -7.52 -13.35 18.14
N TYR A 176 -8.15 -14.00 17.17
CA TYR A 176 -9.35 -14.83 17.37
C TYR A 176 -8.92 -16.24 17.78
N THR A 177 -9.18 -16.60 19.03
CA THR A 177 -8.64 -17.81 19.67
C THR A 177 -9.70 -18.65 20.39
N ASN A 178 -10.89 -18.10 20.62
CA ASN A 178 -11.95 -18.78 21.37
C ASN A 178 -12.98 -19.39 20.41
N GLY A 179 -13.00 -20.71 20.27
CA GLY A 179 -13.92 -21.39 19.34
C GLY A 179 -15.40 -21.26 19.74
N ILE A 180 -16.26 -20.96 18.76
CA ILE A 180 -17.72 -20.98 18.89
C ILE A 180 -18.29 -22.06 17.98
N ALA A 181 -19.14 -22.93 18.53
CA ALA A 181 -19.77 -23.98 17.74
C ALA A 181 -20.86 -23.41 16.81
N ALA A 182 -20.92 -23.93 15.58
CA ALA A 182 -21.84 -23.44 14.54
C ALA A 182 -23.33 -23.66 14.87
N ASN A 183 -23.65 -24.64 15.73
CA ASN A 183 -25.01 -24.94 16.18
C ASN A 183 -25.49 -24.06 17.36
N THR A 184 -24.67 -23.11 17.82
CA THR A 184 -25.10 -22.11 18.82
C THR A 184 -26.03 -21.07 18.17
N PRO A 185 -26.81 -20.31 18.96
CA PRO A 185 -27.60 -19.20 18.42
C PRO A 185 -26.77 -18.20 17.62
N LEU A 186 -25.56 -17.85 18.11
CA LEU A 186 -24.64 -16.99 17.38
C LEU A 186 -24.17 -17.66 16.09
N GLY A 187 -23.76 -18.92 16.15
CA GLY A 187 -23.25 -19.63 14.97
C GLY A 187 -24.29 -19.79 13.85
N THR A 188 -25.54 -20.06 14.22
CA THR A 188 -26.66 -20.15 13.28
C THR A 188 -26.91 -18.80 12.60
N GLN A 189 -26.88 -17.72 13.39
CA GLN A 189 -27.06 -16.36 12.89
C GLN A 189 -25.95 -15.97 11.91
N VAL A 190 -24.69 -16.23 12.26
CA VAL A 190 -23.54 -15.97 11.39
C VAL A 190 -23.66 -16.77 10.08
N GLY A 191 -24.07 -18.04 10.15
CA GLY A 191 -24.25 -18.87 8.95
C GLY A 191 -25.32 -18.36 8.01
N ALA A 192 -26.45 -17.94 8.59
CA ALA A 192 -27.55 -17.37 7.83
C ALA A 192 -27.18 -16.02 7.21
N PHE A 193 -26.50 -15.15 7.97
CA PHE A 193 -25.93 -13.89 7.48
C PHE A 193 -24.99 -14.11 6.29
N LEU A 194 -23.96 -14.96 6.44
CA LEU A 194 -22.97 -15.19 5.38
C LEU A 194 -23.62 -15.78 4.13
N THR A 195 -24.60 -16.67 4.29
CA THR A 195 -25.37 -17.21 3.17
C THR A 195 -26.15 -16.10 2.46
N ALA A 196 -26.91 -15.29 3.20
CA ALA A 196 -27.68 -14.19 2.62
C ALA A 196 -26.79 -13.14 1.94
N PHE A 197 -25.63 -12.82 2.55
CA PHE A 197 -24.70 -11.81 2.07
C PHE A 197 -23.94 -12.27 0.82
N TYR A 198 -23.34 -13.47 0.85
CA TYR A 198 -22.45 -13.94 -0.22
C TYR A 198 -23.13 -14.73 -1.32
N THR A 199 -24.40 -15.16 -1.21
CA THR A 199 -25.06 -15.83 -2.35
C THR A 199 -25.89 -14.86 -3.21
N GLY A 200 -26.24 -13.68 -2.68
CA GLY A 200 -27.03 -12.66 -3.39
C GLY A 200 -28.49 -13.05 -3.67
N ASN A 201 -28.81 -14.35 -3.71
CA ASN A 201 -30.13 -14.89 -4.05
C ASN A 201 -31.22 -14.56 -3.01
N ASN A 202 -30.82 -14.23 -1.77
CA ASN A 202 -31.72 -13.96 -0.66
C ASN A 202 -31.51 -12.57 -0.06
N ALA A 203 -31.18 -11.55 -0.87
CA ALA A 203 -30.93 -10.18 -0.38
C ALA A 203 -32.08 -9.62 0.50
N GLY A 204 -33.34 -9.98 0.23
CA GLY A 204 -34.50 -9.61 1.06
C GLY A 204 -34.49 -10.20 2.47
N SER A 205 -33.72 -11.26 2.72
CA SER A 205 -33.56 -11.88 4.06
C SER A 205 -32.41 -11.28 4.88
N LEU A 206 -31.51 -10.52 4.26
CA LEU A 206 -30.34 -9.97 4.94
C LEU A 206 -30.73 -9.09 6.13
N GLY A 207 -31.81 -8.32 5.99
CA GLY A 207 -32.36 -7.46 7.05
C GLY A 207 -32.73 -8.19 8.34
N SER A 208 -33.01 -9.50 8.28
CA SER A 208 -33.29 -10.32 9.47
C SER A 208 -32.02 -10.73 10.22
N TYR A 209 -30.85 -10.53 9.61
CA TYR A 209 -29.58 -10.97 10.17
C TYR A 209 -28.68 -9.86 10.70
N VAL A 210 -29.03 -8.62 10.38
CA VAL A 210 -28.20 -7.44 10.62
C VAL A 210 -28.89 -6.45 11.56
N SER A 211 -28.11 -5.61 12.23
CA SER A 211 -28.64 -4.51 13.05
C SER A 211 -28.83 -3.23 12.23
N SER A 212 -29.30 -2.16 12.88
CA SER A 212 -29.39 -0.83 12.27
C SER A 212 -28.03 -0.23 11.91
N GLU A 213 -26.95 -0.72 12.53
CA GLU A 213 -25.59 -0.23 12.30
C GLU A 213 -24.97 -0.82 11.02
N PHE A 214 -25.58 -1.87 10.47
CA PHE A 214 -25.08 -2.51 9.26
C PHE A 214 -25.43 -1.68 8.02
N THR A 215 -24.39 -1.22 7.32
CA THR A 215 -24.52 -0.31 6.18
C THR A 215 -24.29 -0.97 4.83
N ASP A 216 -23.71 -2.17 4.81
CA ASP A 216 -23.42 -2.89 3.57
C ASP A 216 -24.67 -3.52 2.95
N SER A 217 -24.52 -3.99 1.71
CA SER A 217 -25.56 -4.71 1.00
C SER A 217 -25.05 -6.06 0.52
N ALA A 218 -25.98 -7.01 0.35
CA ALA A 218 -25.64 -8.33 -0.19
C ALA A 218 -24.93 -8.20 -1.56
N ILE A 219 -24.05 -9.16 -1.86
CA ILE A 219 -23.26 -9.17 -3.10
C ILE A 219 -24.19 -9.42 -4.30
N LYS A 220 -24.49 -8.34 -5.04
CA LYS A 220 -25.48 -8.33 -6.12
C LYS A 220 -25.20 -9.32 -7.26
N ALA A 221 -23.93 -9.55 -7.58
CA ALA A 221 -23.50 -10.45 -8.65
C ALA A 221 -22.56 -11.53 -8.09
N SER A 222 -23.03 -12.23 -7.06
CA SER A 222 -22.19 -13.25 -6.43
C SER A 222 -21.94 -14.43 -7.38
N PRO A 223 -20.69 -14.92 -7.48
CA PRO A 223 -20.39 -16.18 -8.17
C PRO A 223 -20.78 -17.41 -7.33
N TYR A 224 -21.15 -17.24 -6.06
CA TYR A 224 -21.38 -18.35 -5.13
C TYR A 224 -22.83 -18.77 -5.05
N THR A 225 -23.05 -20.08 -5.08
CA THR A 225 -24.37 -20.71 -4.98
C THR A 225 -24.67 -21.21 -3.56
N SER A 226 -23.64 -21.44 -2.73
CA SER A 226 -23.81 -21.83 -1.34
C SER A 226 -22.63 -21.40 -0.47
N VAL A 227 -22.88 -21.30 0.84
CA VAL A 227 -21.88 -20.97 1.86
C VAL A 227 -22.03 -21.97 3.01
N GLN A 228 -20.92 -22.53 3.46
CA GLN A 228 -20.87 -23.44 4.60
C GLN A 228 -19.82 -22.96 5.60
N ILE A 229 -20.24 -22.67 6.83
CA ILE A 229 -19.30 -22.33 7.91
C ILE A 229 -18.42 -23.54 8.23
N THR A 230 -17.12 -23.29 8.33
CA THR A 230 -16.12 -24.28 8.77
C THR A 230 -15.60 -23.98 10.17
N SER A 231 -15.51 -22.70 10.56
CA SER A 231 -15.12 -22.30 11.91
C SER A 231 -15.65 -20.93 12.28
N ILE A 232 -15.88 -20.71 13.57
CA ILE A 232 -16.14 -19.39 14.14
C ILE A 232 -15.22 -19.25 15.35
N MET A 233 -14.40 -18.22 15.36
CA MET A 233 -13.47 -17.92 16.45
C MET A 233 -13.77 -16.54 17.01
N ALA A 234 -14.11 -16.44 18.28
CA ALA A 234 -14.24 -15.19 19.01
C ALA A 234 -12.86 -14.61 19.38
N ALA A 235 -12.83 -13.29 19.56
CA ALA A 235 -11.71 -12.57 20.13
C ALA A 235 -11.22 -13.20 21.45
N LYS A 236 -9.92 -13.09 21.73
CA LYS A 236 -9.26 -13.65 22.93
C LYS A 236 -9.97 -13.28 24.24
N ASP A 237 -10.46 -12.06 24.35
CA ASP A 237 -11.14 -11.55 25.55
C ASP A 237 -12.67 -11.39 25.34
N SER A 238 -13.24 -12.15 24.41
CA SER A 238 -14.68 -12.14 24.12
C SER A 238 -15.49 -12.62 25.35
N PRO A 239 -16.62 -11.96 25.67
CA PRO A 239 -17.56 -12.49 26.64
C PRO A 239 -18.13 -13.84 26.17
N ASP A 240 -18.57 -14.65 27.14
CA ASP A 240 -19.23 -15.92 26.85
C ASP A 240 -20.60 -15.70 26.21
N THR A 241 -20.73 -16.14 24.96
CA THR A 241 -21.94 -15.97 24.14
C THR A 241 -23.16 -16.72 24.69
N ALA A 242 -22.96 -17.75 25.52
CA ALA A 242 -24.06 -18.52 26.11
C ALA A 242 -24.72 -17.79 27.29
N THR A 243 -23.97 -16.93 27.98
CA THR A 243 -24.42 -16.21 29.18
C THR A 243 -24.54 -14.68 28.97
N ALA A 244 -24.26 -14.22 27.75
CA ALA A 244 -24.37 -12.83 27.33
C ALA A 244 -25.77 -12.22 27.58
N GLN A 245 -25.78 -10.93 27.93
CA GLN A 245 -27.00 -10.14 28.12
C GLN A 245 -27.26 -9.25 26.89
N PRO A 246 -28.50 -8.80 26.64
CA PRO A 246 -28.77 -7.82 25.59
C PRO A 246 -27.85 -6.60 25.68
N GLY A 247 -27.38 -6.13 24.52
CA GLY A 247 -26.35 -5.10 24.40
C GLY A 247 -24.90 -5.62 24.43
N THR A 248 -24.69 -6.92 24.70
CA THR A 248 -23.34 -7.50 24.62
C THR A 248 -22.86 -7.53 23.17
N THR A 249 -21.66 -7.01 22.94
CA THR A 249 -20.99 -7.07 21.63
C THR A 249 -19.88 -8.12 21.66
N VAL A 250 -19.75 -8.85 20.56
CA VAL A 250 -18.67 -9.84 20.33
C VAL A 250 -18.06 -9.62 18.96
N HIS A 251 -16.76 -9.89 18.89
CA HIS A 251 -15.97 -9.84 17.66
C HIS A 251 -15.56 -11.26 17.30
N VAL A 252 -15.89 -11.69 16.09
CA VAL A 252 -15.65 -13.06 15.63
C VAL A 252 -15.00 -13.07 14.26
N LEU A 253 -14.15 -14.06 14.01
CA LEU A 253 -13.69 -14.44 12.68
C LEU A 253 -14.45 -15.69 12.26
N ALA A 254 -15.34 -15.55 11.29
CA ALA A 254 -16.07 -16.65 10.70
C ALA A 254 -15.40 -17.10 9.41
N THR A 255 -14.94 -18.34 9.37
CA THR A 255 -14.39 -18.95 8.15
C THR A 255 -15.46 -19.81 7.51
N ALA A 256 -15.65 -19.65 6.21
CA ALA A 256 -16.63 -20.39 5.44
C ALA A 256 -16.10 -20.84 4.09
N LYS A 257 -16.62 -21.96 3.62
CA LYS A 257 -16.48 -22.46 2.26
C LYS A 257 -17.60 -21.88 1.39
N ALA A 258 -17.26 -21.01 0.44
CA ALA A 258 -18.20 -20.46 -0.53
C ALA A 258 -18.05 -21.21 -1.85
N ALA A 259 -19.08 -21.95 -2.26
CA ALA A 259 -19.03 -22.82 -3.41
C ALA A 259 -19.64 -22.16 -4.65
N VAL A 260 -18.97 -22.31 -5.78
CA VAL A 260 -19.49 -22.00 -7.12
C VAL A 260 -20.16 -23.24 -7.71
N SER A 261 -19.53 -24.41 -7.51
CA SER A 261 -20.02 -25.73 -7.89
C SER A 261 -19.70 -26.76 -6.80
N THR A 262 -20.01 -28.04 -7.03
CA THR A 262 -19.68 -29.12 -6.09
C THR A 262 -18.17 -29.30 -5.89
N THR A 263 -17.35 -28.94 -6.88
CA THR A 263 -15.89 -29.11 -6.85
C THR A 263 -15.13 -27.79 -6.81
N THR A 264 -15.77 -26.68 -7.16
CA THR A 264 -15.15 -25.35 -7.21
C THR A 264 -15.64 -24.50 -6.04
N PHE A 265 -14.72 -24.08 -5.17
CA PHE A 265 -15.04 -23.25 -4.02
C PHE A 265 -13.87 -22.34 -3.65
N ASN A 266 -14.18 -21.28 -2.90
CA ASN A 266 -13.21 -20.44 -2.22
C ASN A 266 -13.41 -20.54 -0.71
N THR A 267 -12.34 -20.33 0.05
CA THR A 267 -12.43 -20.11 1.50
C THR A 267 -12.52 -18.61 1.74
N ILE A 268 -13.48 -18.19 2.55
CA ILE A 268 -13.72 -16.79 2.91
C ILE A 268 -13.59 -16.68 4.43
N ASP A 269 -12.81 -15.69 4.86
CA ASP A 269 -12.79 -15.23 6.24
C ASP A 269 -13.60 -13.93 6.34
N ALA A 270 -14.57 -13.92 7.23
CA ALA A 270 -15.44 -12.79 7.52
C ALA A 270 -15.26 -12.38 8.98
N PRO A 271 -14.47 -11.32 9.25
CA PRO A 271 -14.38 -10.73 10.57
C PRO A 271 -15.67 -9.93 10.81
N LEU A 272 -16.42 -10.25 11.86
CA LEU A 272 -17.74 -9.70 12.13
C LEU A 272 -17.83 -9.15 13.54
N ARG A 273 -18.50 -8.01 13.67
CA ARG A 273 -19.00 -7.49 14.94
C ARG A 273 -20.47 -7.83 15.07
N LEU A 274 -20.85 -8.46 16.19
CA LEU A 274 -22.23 -8.80 16.48
C LEU A 274 -22.66 -8.24 17.82
N THR A 275 -23.91 -7.80 17.90
CA THR A 275 -24.52 -7.38 19.16
C THR A 275 -25.75 -8.22 19.46
N LEU A 276 -25.90 -8.63 20.72
CA LEU A 276 -27.08 -9.33 21.19
C LEU A 276 -28.23 -8.34 21.36
N SER A 277 -29.27 -8.45 20.54
CA SER A 277 -30.45 -7.58 20.63
C SER A 277 -31.29 -7.83 21.88
N ASN A 278 -32.20 -6.90 22.20
CA ASN A 278 -33.18 -7.03 23.28
C ASN A 278 -34.08 -8.29 23.15
N ASN A 279 -34.27 -8.79 21.92
CA ASN A 279 -35.03 -9.99 21.64
C ASN A 279 -34.18 -11.28 21.76
N LYS A 280 -32.98 -11.19 22.35
CA LYS A 280 -32.00 -12.28 22.48
C LYS A 280 -31.57 -12.91 21.15
N GLN A 281 -31.65 -12.13 20.08
CA GLN A 281 -31.11 -12.50 18.77
C GLN A 281 -29.78 -11.79 18.56
N TRP A 282 -28.74 -12.53 18.22
CA TRP A 282 -27.49 -11.93 17.73
C TRP A 282 -27.77 -11.25 16.39
N LEU A 283 -27.28 -10.04 16.20
CA LEU A 283 -27.39 -9.31 14.94
C LEU A 283 -25.99 -8.87 14.52
N VAL A 284 -25.70 -8.94 13.21
CA VAL A 284 -24.43 -8.47 12.67
C VAL A 284 -24.49 -6.95 12.54
N ASP A 285 -23.58 -6.25 13.22
CA ASP A 285 -23.45 -4.80 13.14
C ASP A 285 -22.59 -4.37 11.95
N GLY A 286 -21.69 -5.24 11.49
CA GLY A 286 -20.80 -4.95 10.37
C GLY A 286 -19.61 -5.90 10.31
N PHE A 287 -18.78 -5.70 9.29
CA PHE A 287 -17.45 -6.31 9.23
C PHE A 287 -16.50 -5.58 10.19
N ASP A 288 -15.62 -6.34 10.84
CA ASP A 288 -14.65 -5.82 11.79
C ASP A 288 -13.42 -5.31 11.03
N GLU A 289 -13.45 -4.03 10.67
CA GLU A 289 -12.39 -3.35 9.94
C GLU A 289 -11.88 -2.12 10.74
N PRO A 290 -10.56 -2.00 10.97
CA PRO A 290 -9.49 -2.93 10.58
C PRO A 290 -9.51 -4.25 11.37
N VAL A 291 -9.05 -5.33 10.74
CA VAL A 291 -9.00 -6.67 11.38
C VAL A 291 -7.97 -6.71 12.50
N HIS A 292 -8.33 -7.35 13.61
CA HIS A 292 -7.42 -7.56 14.73
C HIS A 292 -6.42 -8.71 14.47
N PHE A 293 -5.18 -8.51 14.91
CA PHE A 293 -4.10 -9.50 14.83
C PHE A 293 -3.35 -9.61 16.17
N GLY A 294 -2.72 -10.76 16.40
CA GLY A 294 -1.90 -11.01 17.59
C GLY A 294 -0.44 -10.61 17.39
N ASP A 295 0.45 -11.20 18.19
CA ASP A 295 1.87 -10.84 18.17
C ASP A 295 2.53 -11.03 16.79
N VAL A 296 3.39 -10.07 16.43
CA VAL A 296 4.19 -10.10 15.21
C VAL A 296 5.62 -10.50 15.54
N ASN A 297 6.03 -11.66 15.04
CA ASN A 297 7.37 -12.20 15.22
C ASN A 297 8.13 -12.18 13.89
N TYR A 298 9.33 -11.61 13.89
CA TYR A 298 10.20 -11.64 12.73
C TYR A 298 11.11 -12.86 12.79
N LYS A 299 11.14 -13.67 11.74
CA LYS A 299 12.07 -14.79 11.61
C LYS A 299 13.47 -14.32 11.21
#